data_AF-A0A7C1UEV3-F1
#
_entry.id   AF-A0A7C1UEV3-F1
#
_cell.length_a   1.000
_cell.length_b   1.000
_cell.length_c   1.000
_cell.angle_alpha   90.00
_cell.angle_beta   90.00
_cell.angle_gamma   90.00
#
_symmetry.space_group_name_H-M   'P 1'
#
loop_
_entity.id
_entity.type
_entity.pdbx_description
1 polymer ?
#
loop_
_entity_poly.entity_id
_entity_poly.type
_entity_poly.pdbx_seq_one_letter_code
_entity_poly.pdbx_strand_id
1 'polypeptide(L)' 'MEPFVAGHPGRHVEVVLDTARAAGLEADFGPFGTVLTGSSVALLAVLPDLVGAALAAGASRVSVQLSEHHGRVSSEGE' A
#
# COMPACT_ATOMS: atom_id res chain seq x y z
N MET A 1 5.61 -7.77 -1.16
CA MET A 1 6.98 -7.51 -0.67
C MET A 1 7.58 -8.82 -0.24
N GLU A 2 8.85 -9.05 -0.53
CA GLU A 2 9.55 -10.28 -0.16
C GLU A 2 10.58 -10.04 0.96
N PRO A 3 10.76 -11.01 1.88
CA PRO A 3 10.04 -12.30 1.93
C PRO A 3 8.60 -12.15 2.44
N PHE A 4 7.63 -12.73 1.73
CA PHE A 4 6.23 -12.75 2.18
C PHE A 4 5.93 -14.01 3.00
N VAL A 5 5.35 -13.82 4.19
CA VAL A 5 4.83 -14.92 5.02
C VAL A 5 3.39 -14.62 5.39
N ALA A 6 2.46 -15.45 4.90
CA ALA A 6 1.04 -15.27 5.17
C ALA A 6 0.75 -15.29 6.69
N GLY A 7 -0.01 -14.30 7.16
CA GLY A 7 -0.38 -14.14 8.57
C GLY A 7 0.75 -13.71 9.51
N HIS A 8 1.99 -13.62 9.03
CA HIS A 8 3.16 -13.27 9.84
C HIS A 8 3.93 -12.14 9.13
N PRO A 9 3.47 -10.89 9.24
CA PRO A 9 4.15 -9.78 8.60
C PRO A 9 5.57 -9.66 9.15
N GLY A 10 6.56 -9.56 8.25
CA GLY A 10 7.92 -9.20 8.65
C GLY A 10 8.03 -7.71 8.96
N ARG A 11 9.14 -7.29 9.58
CA ARG A 11 9.42 -5.87 9.90
C ARG A 11 9.24 -4.93 8.71
N HIS A 12 9.63 -5.38 7.51
CA HIS A 12 9.48 -4.62 6.27
C HIS A 12 8.03 -4.37 5.85
N VAL A 13 7.08 -5.20 6.30
CA VAL A 13 5.64 -4.97 6.15
C VAL A 13 5.14 -4.03 7.25
N GLU A 14 5.54 -4.26 8.50
CA GLU A 14 5.10 -3.47 9.66
C GLU A 14 5.42 -1.98 9.48
N VAL A 15 6.65 -1.64 9.09
CA VAL A 15 7.04 -0.23 8.88
C VAL A 15 6.23 0.43 7.76
N VAL A 16 5.88 -0.30 6.71
CA VAL A 16 5.05 0.22 5.61
C VAL A 16 3.63 0.50 6.10
N LEU A 17 3.06 -0.38 6.93
CA LEU A 17 1.75 -0.15 7.53
C LEU A 17 1.76 1.10 8.42
N ASP A 18 2.80 1.27 9.24
CA ASP A 18 2.93 2.42 10.13
C ASP A 18 3.14 3.72 9.35
N THR A 19 4.00 3.72 8.33
CA THR A 19 4.22 4.87 7.45
C THR A 19 2.95 5.24 6.69
N ALA A 20 2.20 4.26 6.15
CA ALA A 20 0.95 4.51 5.45
C ALA A 20 -0.11 5.14 6.38
N ARG A 21 -0.26 4.60 7.59
CA ARG A 21 -1.18 5.13 8.61
C ARG A 21 -0.80 6.54 9.04
N ALA A 22 0.50 6.81 9.23
CA ALA A 22 1.00 8.15 9.56
C ALA A 22 0.73 9.17 8.44
N ALA A 23 0.67 8.72 7.18
CA ALA A 23 0.28 9.52 6.03
C ALA A 23 -1.24 9.66 5.85
N GLY A 24 -2.04 9.09 6.75
CA GLY A 24 -3.51 9.14 6.67
C GLY A 24 -4.10 8.22 5.61
N LEU A 25 -3.37 7.19 5.18
CA LEU A 25 -3.88 6.16 4.28
C LEU A 25 -4.51 5.01 5.06
N GLU A 26 -5.55 4.42 4.48
CA GLU A 26 -6.08 3.14 4.93
C GLU A 26 -5.13 2.02 4.48
N ALA A 27 -4.81 1.10 5.39
CA ALA A 27 -3.84 0.04 5.15
C ALA A 27 -4.37 -1.32 5.62
N ASP A 28 -4.50 -2.26 4.69
CA ASP A 28 -4.90 -3.63 4.94
C ASP A 28 -3.77 -4.60 4.60
N PHE A 29 -3.55 -5.61 5.44
CA PHE A 29 -2.58 -6.68 5.22
C PHE A 29 -3.32 -8.01 5.11
N GLY A 30 -3.26 -8.61 3.92
CA GLY A 30 -3.95 -9.85 3.62
C GLY A 30 -3.06 -10.89 2.93
N PRO A 31 -3.65 -12.04 2.55
CA PRO A 31 -2.93 -13.13 1.87
C PRO A 31 -2.36 -12.73 0.51
N PHE A 32 -2.85 -11.63 -0.07
CA PHE A 32 -2.39 -11.09 -1.36
C PHE A 32 -1.39 -9.92 -1.20
N GLY A 33 -0.94 -9.65 0.03
CA GLY A 33 -0.02 -8.57 0.36
C GLY A 33 -0.69 -7.40 1.07
N THR A 34 0.00 -6.26 1.07
CA THR A 34 -0.48 -5.00 1.66
C THR A 34 -1.24 -4.18 0.62
N VAL A 35 -2.46 -3.79 0.93
CA VAL A 35 -3.29 -2.89 0.12
C VAL A 35 -3.40 -1.55 0.84
N LEU A 36 -3.06 -0.47 0.13
CA LEU A 36 -3.20 0.89 0.63
C LEU A 36 -4.28 1.61 -0.17
N THR A 37 -5.18 2.30 0.52
CA THR A 37 -6.27 3.05 -0.10
C THR A 37 -6.22 4.51 0.35
N GLY A 38 -6.43 5.42 -0.60
CA GLY A 38 -6.45 6.86 -0.37
C GLY A 38 -6.59 7.63 -1.66
N SER A 39 -6.45 8.95 -1.59
CA SER A 39 -6.42 9.79 -2.80
C SER A 39 -5.16 9.48 -3.63
N SER A 40 -5.27 9.64 -4.95
CA SER A 40 -4.14 9.45 -5.86
C SER A 40 -2.95 10.37 -5.50
N VAL A 41 -3.24 11.61 -5.10
CA VAL A 41 -2.23 12.57 -4.64
C VAL A 41 -1.49 12.07 -3.40
N ALA A 42 -2.22 11.59 -2.38
CA ALA A 42 -1.59 11.09 -1.15
C ALA A 42 -0.77 9.81 -1.40
N LEU A 43 -1.32 8.87 -2.17
CA LEU A 43 -0.64 7.61 -2.52
C LEU A 43 0.66 7.85 -3.29
N LEU A 44 0.63 8.72 -4.30
CA LEU A 44 1.82 9.03 -5.09
C LEU A 44 2.86 9.81 -4.30
N ALA A 45 2.44 10.69 -3.37
CA ALA A 45 3.35 11.46 -2.54
C ALA A 45 4.13 10.57 -1.55
N VAL A 46 3.48 9.57 -0.94
CA VAL A 46 4.12 8.72 0.09
C VAL A 46 4.83 7.49 -0.50
N LEU A 47 4.61 7.16 -1.77
CA LEU A 47 5.15 5.93 -2.38
C LEU A 47 6.67 5.78 -2.23
N PRO A 48 7.51 6.82 -2.46
CA PRO A 48 8.96 6.69 -2.27
C PRO A 48 9.34 6.32 -0.84
N ASP A 49 8.66 6.89 0.16
CA ASP A 49 8.93 6.65 1.57
C ASP A 49 8.56 5.22 1.98
N LEU A 50 7.44 4.69 1.48
CA LEU A 50 7.03 3.31 1.72
C LEU A 50 8.05 2.31 1.14
N VAL A 51 8.46 2.52 -0.11
CA VAL A 51 9.43 1.65 -0.78
C VAL A 51 10.79 1.72 -0.06
N GLY A 52 11.24 2.93 0.29
CA GLY A 52 12.48 3.14 1.03
C GLY A 52 12.46 2.48 2.41
N ALA A 53 11.39 2.67 3.17
CA ALA A 53 11.21 2.07 4.49
C ALA A 53 11.22 0.53 4.43
N ALA A 54 10.51 -0.05 3.45
CA ALA A 54 10.49 -1.49 3.24
C ALA A 54 11.89 -2.06 3.00
N LEU A 55 12.64 -1.47 2.07
CA LEU A 55 13.99 -1.92 1.72
C LEU A 55 14.94 -1.77 2.93
N ALA A 56 14.88 -0.63 3.63
CA ALA A 56 15.68 -0.40 4.84
C ALA A 56 15.35 -1.38 5.97
N ALA A 57 14.12 -1.85 6.04
CA ALA A 57 13.65 -2.84 7.01
C ALA A 57 13.85 -4.31 6.56
N GLY A 58 14.58 -4.54 5.47
CA GLY A 58 15.01 -5.87 5.04
C GLY A 58 14.13 -6.52 3.97
N ALA A 59 13.26 -5.77 3.29
CA ALA A 59 12.66 -6.26 2.06
C ALA A 59 13.75 -6.51 1.02
N SER A 60 13.80 -7.72 0.46
CA SER A 60 14.71 -8.05 -0.64
C SER A 60 14.13 -7.66 -2.00
N ARG A 61 12.79 -7.52 -2.06
CA ARG A 61 12.07 -7.09 -3.27
C ARG A 61 10.77 -6.39 -2.90
N VAL A 62 10.52 -5.26 -3.57
CA VAL A 62 9.24 -4.54 -3.52
C VAL A 62 8.64 -4.55 -4.92
N SER A 63 7.39 -5.00 -5.03
CA SER A 63 6.59 -4.90 -6.25
C SER A 63 5.38 -4.03 -5.93
N VAL A 64 5.13 -3.01 -6.75
CA VAL A 64 4.02 -2.07 -6.55
C VAL A 64 3.04 -2.21 -7.71
N GLN A 65 1.77 -2.33 -7.38
CA GLN A 65 0.67 -2.23 -8.33
C GLN A 65 -0.19 -1.04 -7.93
N LEU A 66 -0.53 -0.20 -8.92
CA LEU A 66 -1.43 0.93 -8.75
C LEU A 66 -2.68 0.68 -9.60
N SER A 67 -3.85 0.91 -9.00
CA SER A 67 -5.14 0.72 -9.63
C SER A 67 -6.03 1.91 -9.27
N GLU A 68 -6.67 2.52 -10.26
CA GLU A 68 -7.76 3.47 -10.00
C GLU A 68 -9.06 2.70 -9.78
N HIS A 69 -9.75 3.00 -8.68
CA HIS A 69 -11.13 2.58 -8.51
C HIS A 69 -12.05 3.61 -9.18
N HIS A 70 -12.24 3.50 -10.49
CA HIS A 70 -13.21 4.33 -11.19
C HIS A 70 -14.61 3.93 -10.69
N GLY A 71 -15.21 4.76 -9.83
CA GLY A 71 -16.64 4.66 -9.59
C GLY A 71 -17.34 4.82 -10.94
N ARG A 72 -18.13 3.84 -11.37
CA ARG A 72 -19.02 4.06 -12.51
C ARG A 72 -19.89 5.27 -12.12
N VAL A 73 -19.78 6.36 -12.87
CA VAL A 73 -20.82 7.39 -12.83
C VAL A 73 -22.06 6.67 -13.36
N SER A 74 -23.02 6.38 -12.47
CA SER A 74 -24.37 6.04 -12.91
C SER A 74 -24.90 7.28 -13.63
N SER A 75 -24.81 7.29 -14.96
CA SER A 75 -25.55 8.24 -15.78
C SER A 75 -27.02 7.83 -15.73
N GLU A 76 -27.72 8.30 -14.70
CA GLU A 76 -29.17 8.21 -14.62
C GLU A 76 -29.75 9.56 -15.03
N GLY A 77 -30.40 9.57 -16.21
CA GLY A 77 -31.49 10.48 -16.56
C GLY A 77 -31.12 11.78 -17.28
N GLU A 78 -31.26 11.77 -18.61
CA GLU A 78 -31.93 12.86 -19.34
C GLU A 78 -32.86 12.25 -20.41
#